data_AF-A0A6B2DKU9-F1
#
_entry.id   AF-A0A6B2DKU9-F1
#
_cell.length_a   1.000
_cell.length_b   1.000
_cell.length_c   1.000
_cell.angle_alpha   90.00
_cell.angle_beta   90.00
_cell.angle_gamma   90.00
#
_symmetry.space_group_name_H-M   'P 1'
#
loop_
_entity.id
_entity.type
_entity.pdbx_description
1 polymer ?
#
loop_
_entity_poly.entity_id
_entity_poly.type
_entity_poly.pdbx_seq_one_letter_code
_entity_poly.pdbx_strand_id
1 'polypeptide(L)'
;PATLTAPDRVATVASPRYGQVTLSAWDARHRRLIRDGYWKGHDGPLPIVAGTVVRVEIERLPGGGTPAGAMWLWHAGPAVLDLVTIFAAYQRRFDLEHTFRFLKQDLGWTTPAPMLPDTALRWSWLVLVAYTQLRLARGCVRDLRLPWEKPQPAEMMSPRRVRRDFRRVRGLTGTPANPPKPTRPGPGRPTGSARPPRTRYPTYRKNSRRGKKTTKS
;
A
#
# COMPACT_ATOMS: atom_id res chain seq x y z
N PRO A 1 -13.16 -12.07 -26.93
CA PRO A 1 -13.90 -11.02 -27.67
C PRO A 1 -13.36 -10.87 -29.09
N ALA A 2 -14.21 -11.08 -30.10
CA ALA A 2 -13.87 -11.13 -31.54
C ALA A 2 -13.58 -9.77 -32.19
N THR A 3 -13.22 -8.75 -31.40
CA THR A 3 -13.06 -7.35 -31.83
C THR A 3 -11.68 -6.77 -31.54
N LEU A 4 -10.71 -7.59 -31.15
CA LEU A 4 -9.34 -7.12 -30.97
C LEU A 4 -8.65 -7.05 -32.32
N THR A 5 -8.26 -5.83 -32.72
CA THR A 5 -7.37 -5.62 -33.85
C THR A 5 -6.00 -6.25 -33.57
N ALA A 6 -5.16 -6.38 -34.60
CA ALA A 6 -3.78 -6.82 -34.40
C ALA A 6 -3.08 -5.92 -33.36
N PRO A 7 -2.28 -6.50 -32.43
CA PRO A 7 -1.52 -5.72 -31.46
C PRO A 7 -0.42 -4.90 -32.15
N ASP A 8 -0.19 -3.69 -31.65
CA ASP A 8 0.86 -2.79 -32.16
C ASP A 8 2.25 -3.26 -31.73
N ARG A 9 2.34 -3.88 -30.54
CA ARG A 9 3.58 -4.45 -29.98
C ARG A 9 3.30 -5.80 -29.33
N VAL A 10 4.24 -6.73 -29.49
CA VAL A 10 4.21 -8.03 -28.82
C VAL A 10 5.58 -8.32 -28.24
N ALA A 11 5.61 -8.86 -27.03
CA ALA A 11 6.82 -9.35 -26.38
C ALA A 11 6.53 -10.65 -25.63
N THR A 12 7.54 -11.51 -25.55
CA THR A 12 7.50 -12.74 -24.75
C THR A 12 8.66 -12.73 -23.78
N VAL A 13 8.38 -13.04 -22.51
CA VAL A 13 9.40 -13.08 -21.45
C VAL A 13 9.24 -14.34 -20.60
N ALA A 14 10.36 -15.00 -20.30
CA ALA A 14 10.37 -16.12 -19.38
C ALA A 14 10.30 -15.60 -17.93
N SER A 15 9.37 -16.13 -17.15
CA SER A 15 9.22 -15.84 -15.72
C SER A 15 9.35 -17.12 -14.91
N PRO A 16 10.24 -17.20 -13.90
CA PRO A 16 10.30 -18.34 -13.01
C PRO A 16 8.95 -18.64 -12.34
N ARG A 17 8.21 -17.56 -12.03
CA ARG A 17 6.94 -17.60 -11.29
C ARG A 17 5.75 -17.95 -12.17
N TYR A 18 5.75 -17.47 -13.42
CA TYR A 18 4.59 -17.54 -14.31
C TYR A 18 4.81 -18.39 -15.57
N GLY A 19 5.99 -18.97 -15.75
CA GLY A 19 6.39 -19.63 -16.99
C GLY A 19 6.62 -18.62 -18.11
N GLN A 20 6.33 -19.02 -19.35
CA GLN A 20 6.31 -18.13 -20.50
C GLN A 20 5.19 -17.09 -20.33
N VAL A 21 5.52 -15.80 -20.48
CA VAL A 21 4.57 -14.70 -20.42
C VAL A 21 4.52 -14.00 -21.77
N THR A 22 3.34 -13.95 -22.38
CA THR A 22 3.10 -13.22 -23.62
C THR A 22 2.40 -11.90 -23.31
N LEU A 23 2.97 -10.82 -23.82
CA LEU A 23 2.51 -9.45 -23.63
C LEU A 23 2.13 -8.89 -24.99
N SER A 24 0.86 -8.54 -25.18
CA SER A 24 0.36 -7.92 -26.41
C SER A 24 -0.22 -6.56 -26.08
N ALA A 25 0.18 -5.53 -26.80
CA ALA A 25 -0.19 -4.17 -26.50
C ALA A 25 -0.85 -3.46 -27.68
N TRP A 26 -1.77 -2.56 -27.33
CA TRP A 26 -2.40 -1.62 -28.25
C TRP A 26 -2.16 -0.21 -27.72
N ASP A 27 -1.40 0.57 -28.47
CA ASP A 27 -0.97 1.92 -28.14
C ASP A 27 -2.03 2.94 -28.60
N ALA A 28 -1.88 4.19 -28.13
CA ALA A 28 -2.77 5.31 -28.47
C ALA A 28 -4.28 5.00 -28.27
N ARG A 29 -4.61 4.13 -27.33
CA ARG A 29 -5.98 3.87 -26.91
C ARG A 29 -6.39 4.93 -25.91
N HIS A 30 -7.68 5.10 -25.72
CA HIS A 30 -8.22 5.96 -24.67
C HIS A 30 -9.47 5.30 -24.08
N ARG A 31 -9.59 5.35 -22.76
CA ARG A 31 -10.84 4.94 -22.12
C ARG A 31 -11.86 6.06 -22.32
N ARG A 32 -13.06 5.72 -22.76
CA ARG A 32 -14.20 6.65 -22.70
C ARG A 32 -14.45 7.01 -21.23
N LEU A 33 -14.17 8.25 -20.88
CA LEU A 33 -14.46 8.78 -19.55
C LEU A 33 -15.96 9.07 -19.43
N ILE A 34 -16.47 8.89 -18.22
CA ILE A 34 -17.84 9.23 -17.84
C ILE A 34 -17.78 10.22 -16.67
N ARG A 35 -18.78 11.10 -16.56
CA ARG A 35 -18.86 12.12 -15.49
C ARG A 35 -19.28 11.50 -14.16
N ASP A 36 -18.37 10.74 -13.56
CA ASP A 36 -18.55 10.12 -12.25
C ASP A 36 -17.21 10.09 -11.46
N GLY A 37 -17.30 9.81 -10.16
CA GLY A 37 -16.17 9.74 -9.25
C GLY A 37 -15.37 11.04 -9.24
N TYR A 38 -14.10 10.96 -9.60
CA TYR A 38 -13.21 12.12 -9.71
C TYR A 38 -13.70 13.17 -10.73
N TRP A 39 -14.37 12.73 -11.81
CA TRP A 39 -14.85 13.60 -12.89
C TRP A 39 -16.24 14.22 -12.64
N LYS A 40 -16.85 13.95 -11.47
CA LYS A 40 -18.23 14.37 -11.18
C LYS A 40 -18.43 15.88 -11.17
N GLY A 41 -17.43 16.64 -10.72
CA GLY A 41 -17.44 18.11 -10.67
C GLY A 41 -16.50 18.74 -11.69
N HIS A 42 -16.13 18.02 -12.75
CA HIS A 42 -15.24 18.57 -13.77
C HIS A 42 -16.01 19.50 -14.71
N ASP A 43 -15.59 20.76 -14.78
CA ASP A 43 -16.16 21.74 -15.70
C ASP A 43 -15.65 21.52 -17.12
N GLY A 44 -16.51 21.76 -18.12
CA GLY A 44 -16.13 21.60 -19.53
C GLY A 44 -16.02 20.13 -19.99
N PRO A 45 -15.55 19.88 -21.23
CA PRO A 45 -15.45 18.54 -21.81
C PRO A 45 -14.44 17.67 -21.05
N LEU A 46 -14.74 16.37 -20.89
CA LEU A 46 -13.81 15.44 -20.23
C LEU A 46 -12.55 15.25 -21.08
N PRO A 47 -11.36 15.20 -20.47
CA PRO A 47 -10.11 15.05 -21.21
C PRO A 47 -9.98 13.66 -21.82
N ILE A 48 -9.26 13.57 -22.93
CA ILE A 48 -8.84 12.29 -23.49
C ILE A 48 -7.57 11.86 -22.77
N VAL A 49 -7.67 10.78 -21.99
CA VAL A 49 -6.50 10.14 -21.38
C VAL A 49 -6.03 9.03 -22.31
N ALA A 50 -5.06 9.37 -23.16
CA ALA A 50 -4.39 8.39 -24.01
C ALA A 50 -3.53 7.43 -23.17
N GLY A 51 -3.39 6.21 -23.63
CA GLY A 51 -2.60 5.18 -22.98
C GLY A 51 -2.51 3.91 -23.80
N THR A 52 -1.88 2.92 -23.20
CA THR A 52 -1.66 1.60 -23.77
C THR A 52 -2.51 0.58 -23.03
N VAL A 53 -3.25 -0.23 -23.79
CA VAL A 53 -3.89 -1.44 -23.29
C VAL A 53 -2.91 -2.59 -23.46
N VAL A 54 -2.61 -3.33 -22.38
CA VAL A 54 -1.70 -4.49 -22.44
C VAL A 54 -2.46 -5.73 -21.98
N ARG A 55 -2.51 -6.75 -22.84
CA ARG A 55 -2.95 -8.10 -22.52
C ARG A 55 -1.75 -8.91 -22.05
N VAL A 56 -1.91 -9.54 -20.90
CA VAL A 56 -0.89 -10.38 -20.25
C VAL A 56 -1.42 -11.80 -20.17
N GLU A 57 -0.73 -12.71 -20.84
CA GLU A 57 -1.02 -14.13 -20.83
C GLU A 57 0.13 -14.87 -20.18
N ILE A 58 -0.18 -15.68 -19.18
CA ILE A 58 0.78 -16.43 -18.39
C ILE A 58 0.58 -17.92 -18.65
N GLU A 59 1.67 -18.68 -18.66
CA GLU A 59 1.63 -20.14 -18.81
C GLU A 59 1.07 -20.81 -17.55
N ARG A 60 1.51 -20.37 -16.37
CA ARG A 60 1.14 -21.01 -15.09
C ARG A 60 0.98 -20.04 -13.94
N LEU A 61 0.20 -20.43 -12.94
CA LEU A 61 0.16 -19.74 -11.65
C LEU A 61 1.19 -20.36 -10.70
N PRO A 62 1.84 -19.56 -9.83
CA PRO A 62 2.79 -20.06 -8.85
C PRO A 62 2.19 -21.01 -7.79
N GLY A 63 0.85 -21.08 -7.68
CA GLY A 63 0.15 -22.03 -6.80
C GLY A 63 -0.29 -23.33 -7.48
N GLY A 64 0.13 -23.59 -8.72
CA GLY A 64 -0.21 -24.82 -9.46
C GLY A 64 -1.60 -24.83 -10.09
N GLY A 65 -2.39 -23.77 -9.95
CA GLY A 65 -3.68 -23.63 -10.61
C GLY A 65 -3.56 -23.19 -12.09
N THR A 66 -4.59 -23.51 -12.87
CA THR A 66 -4.71 -23.02 -14.26
C THR A 66 -5.02 -21.51 -14.26
N PRO A 67 -4.32 -20.70 -15.07
CA PRO A 67 -4.68 -19.29 -15.25
C PRO A 67 -6.14 -19.16 -15.70
N ALA A 68 -6.91 -18.29 -15.02
CA ALA A 68 -8.33 -18.06 -15.34
C ALA A 68 -8.57 -17.27 -16.66
N GLY A 69 -7.51 -17.05 -17.44
CA GLY A 69 -7.52 -16.25 -18.67
C GLY A 69 -6.50 -15.11 -18.65
N ALA A 70 -6.52 -14.31 -19.71
CA ALA A 70 -5.63 -13.18 -19.87
C ALA A 70 -5.98 -12.05 -18.89
N MET A 71 -4.95 -11.45 -18.29
CA MET A 71 -5.08 -10.23 -17.50
C MET A 71 -4.94 -9.02 -18.42
N TRP A 72 -5.68 -7.96 -18.13
CA TRP A 72 -5.63 -6.70 -18.88
C TRP A 72 -5.10 -5.58 -18.00
N LEU A 73 -4.08 -4.89 -18.50
CA LEU A 73 -3.46 -3.74 -17.86
C LEU A 73 -3.70 -2.48 -18.69
N TRP A 74 -3.77 -1.35 -18.01
CA TRP A 74 -3.79 -0.03 -18.61
C TRP A 74 -2.55 0.73 -18.14
N HIS A 75 -1.75 1.23 -19.08
CA HIS A 75 -0.61 2.09 -18.81
C HIS A 75 -0.90 3.48 -19.40
N ALA A 76 -0.78 4.51 -18.57
CA ALA A 76 -0.69 5.90 -19.00
C ALA A 76 0.43 6.56 -18.22
N GLY A 77 1.31 7.29 -18.91
CA GLY A 77 2.47 7.92 -18.31
C GLY A 77 3.22 8.78 -19.32
N PRO A 78 4.14 9.63 -18.85
CA PRO A 78 4.84 10.60 -19.69
C PRO A 78 5.86 9.95 -20.63
N ALA A 79 6.32 8.74 -20.31
CA ALA A 79 7.28 7.99 -21.12
C ALA A 79 6.62 6.76 -21.75
N VAL A 80 7.02 6.45 -22.98
CA VAL A 80 6.74 5.16 -23.60
C VAL A 80 7.65 4.13 -22.97
N LEU A 81 7.05 3.11 -22.35
CA LEU A 81 7.77 2.02 -21.72
C LEU A 81 7.70 0.76 -22.58
N ASP A 82 8.72 -0.08 -22.50
CA ASP A 82 8.66 -1.42 -23.06
C ASP A 82 7.71 -2.31 -22.24
N LEU A 83 7.18 -3.36 -22.88
CA LEU A 83 6.15 -4.21 -22.28
C LEU A 83 6.67 -4.99 -21.06
N VAL A 84 7.95 -5.38 -21.07
CA VAL A 84 8.57 -6.14 -19.97
C VAL A 84 8.69 -5.25 -18.73
N THR A 85 9.06 -3.98 -18.90
CA THR A 85 9.07 -2.99 -17.81
C THR A 85 7.69 -2.74 -17.24
N ILE A 86 6.66 -2.58 -18.09
CA ILE A 86 5.26 -2.43 -17.63
C ILE A 86 4.84 -3.66 -16.80
N PHE A 87 5.14 -4.86 -17.29
CA PHE A 87 4.83 -6.10 -16.58
C PHE A 87 5.61 -6.22 -15.26
N ALA A 88 6.91 -5.88 -15.25
CA ALA A 88 7.73 -5.88 -14.04
C ALA A 88 7.20 -4.87 -13.00
N ALA A 89 6.82 -3.66 -13.43
CA ALA A 89 6.22 -2.65 -12.56
C ALA A 89 4.88 -3.13 -11.98
N TYR A 90 4.04 -3.79 -12.79
CA TYR A 90 2.79 -4.37 -12.30
C TYR A 90 3.01 -5.42 -11.21
N GLN A 91 4.02 -6.29 -11.37
CA GLN A 91 4.35 -7.29 -10.36
C GLN A 91 4.73 -6.65 -9.00
N ARG A 92 5.36 -5.47 -9.01
CA ARG A 92 5.68 -4.71 -7.80
C ARG A 92 4.45 -4.16 -7.06
N ARG A 93 3.28 -4.11 -7.70
CA ARG A 93 2.03 -3.67 -7.04
C ARG A 93 1.75 -4.49 -5.78
N PHE A 94 2.02 -5.80 -5.82
CA PHE A 94 1.75 -6.69 -4.69
C PHE A 94 2.76 -6.54 -3.54
N ASP A 95 3.90 -5.88 -3.76
CA ASP A 95 4.86 -5.56 -2.69
C ASP A 95 4.27 -4.55 -1.68
N LEU A 96 3.31 -3.71 -2.13
CA LEU A 96 2.57 -2.80 -1.24
C LEU A 96 1.71 -3.56 -0.22
N GLU A 97 1.09 -4.67 -0.60
CA GLU A 97 0.27 -5.48 0.31
C GLU A 97 1.10 -6.06 1.45
N HIS A 98 2.31 -6.54 1.14
CA HIS A 98 3.26 -6.99 2.16
C HIS A 98 3.69 -5.86 3.07
N THR A 99 3.90 -4.67 2.51
CA THR A 99 4.23 -3.47 3.30
C THR A 99 3.09 -3.12 4.23
N PHE A 100 1.85 -3.01 3.76
CA PHE A 100 0.69 -2.71 4.60
C PHE A 100 0.45 -3.76 5.67
N ARG A 101 0.63 -5.04 5.35
CA ARG A 101 0.54 -6.13 6.34
C ARG A 101 1.57 -5.92 7.45
N PHE A 102 2.83 -5.65 7.11
CA PHE A 102 3.89 -5.38 8.07
C PHE A 102 3.58 -4.15 8.93
N LEU A 103 3.16 -3.03 8.33
CA LEU A 103 2.82 -1.81 9.09
C LEU A 103 1.69 -2.08 10.10
N LYS A 104 0.66 -2.83 9.70
CA LYS A 104 -0.47 -3.16 10.58
C LYS A 104 -0.09 -4.13 11.69
N GLN A 105 0.60 -5.22 11.36
CA GLN A 105 0.84 -6.34 12.27
C GLN A 105 2.05 -6.14 13.18
N ASP A 106 3.15 -5.61 12.64
CA ASP A 106 4.43 -5.50 13.35
C ASP A 106 4.68 -4.11 13.92
N LEU A 107 4.20 -3.06 13.25
CA LEU A 107 4.35 -1.66 13.71
C LEU A 107 3.06 -1.09 14.34
N GLY A 108 1.99 -1.90 14.41
CA GLY A 108 0.77 -1.53 15.11
C GLY A 108 0.01 -0.36 14.48
N TRP A 109 0.07 -0.20 13.15
CA TRP A 109 -0.57 0.93 12.47
C TRP A 109 -2.08 1.06 12.82
N THR A 110 -2.76 -0.05 13.02
CA THR A 110 -4.19 -0.09 13.40
C THR A 110 -4.43 -0.40 14.87
N THR A 111 -3.38 -0.45 15.70
CA THR A 111 -3.48 -0.73 17.14
C THR A 111 -4.08 0.42 17.93
N PRO A 112 -3.67 1.70 17.77
CA PRO A 112 -4.33 2.78 18.48
C PRO A 112 -5.70 3.07 17.89
N ALA A 113 -6.63 3.50 18.76
CA ALA A 113 -7.98 3.93 18.40
C ALA A 113 -8.13 5.46 18.58
N PRO A 114 -7.42 6.28 17.76
CA PRO A 114 -7.49 7.74 17.85
C PRO A 114 -8.89 8.24 17.51
N MET A 115 -9.33 9.26 18.24
CA MET A 115 -10.66 9.87 18.06
C MET A 115 -10.68 11.07 17.13
N LEU A 116 -9.52 11.63 16.83
CA LEU A 116 -9.35 12.82 16.01
C LEU A 116 -8.58 12.45 14.73
N PRO A 117 -9.00 12.96 13.55
CA PRO A 117 -8.30 12.72 12.30
C PRO A 117 -6.81 13.08 12.36
N ASP A 118 -6.47 14.22 12.97
CA ASP A 118 -5.09 14.67 13.09
C ASP A 118 -4.23 13.71 13.91
N THR A 119 -4.80 13.11 14.96
CA THR A 119 -4.09 12.10 15.76
C THR A 119 -3.85 10.81 14.97
N ALA A 120 -4.83 10.40 14.14
CA ALA A 120 -4.66 9.25 13.25
C ALA A 120 -3.59 9.51 12.17
N LEU A 121 -3.55 10.73 11.65
CA LEU A 121 -2.53 11.15 10.68
C LEU A 121 -1.13 11.20 11.31
N ARG A 122 -0.98 11.80 12.50
CA ARG A 122 0.27 11.81 13.26
C ARG A 122 0.77 10.40 13.56
N TRP A 123 -0.13 9.50 13.96
CA TRP A 123 0.23 8.09 14.17
C TRP A 123 0.74 7.43 12.88
N SER A 124 0.08 7.68 11.76
CA SER A 124 0.53 7.17 10.45
C SER A 124 1.93 7.68 10.10
N TRP A 125 2.23 8.95 10.37
CA TRP A 125 3.58 9.50 10.19
C TRP A 125 4.62 8.82 11.09
N LEU A 126 4.31 8.56 12.36
CA LEU A 126 5.21 7.84 13.27
C LEU A 126 5.50 6.41 12.78
N VAL A 127 4.49 5.72 12.27
CA VAL A 127 4.65 4.38 11.67
C VAL A 127 5.55 4.43 10.43
N LEU A 128 5.38 5.44 9.58
CA LEU A 128 6.23 5.64 8.40
C LEU A 128 7.68 5.96 8.79
N VAL A 129 7.89 6.82 9.79
CA VAL A 129 9.24 7.11 10.31
C VAL A 129 9.88 5.84 10.87
N ALA A 130 9.17 5.04 11.67
CA ALA A 130 9.68 3.78 12.19
C ALA A 130 10.03 2.80 11.06
N TYR A 131 9.18 2.68 10.03
CA TYR A 131 9.46 1.87 8.86
C TYR A 131 10.72 2.33 8.12
N THR A 132 10.88 3.64 7.91
CA THR A 132 12.06 4.23 7.27
C THR A 132 13.32 3.98 8.09
N GLN A 133 13.27 4.11 9.42
CA GLN A 133 14.39 3.78 10.30
C GLN A 133 14.83 2.32 10.15
N LEU A 134 13.89 1.38 10.07
CA LEU A 134 14.20 -0.04 9.81
C LEU A 134 14.82 -0.25 8.42
N ARG A 135 14.39 0.50 7.41
CA ARG A 135 14.99 0.41 6.06
C ARG A 135 16.43 0.93 6.03
N LEU A 136 16.70 2.03 6.74
CA LEU A 136 18.02 2.64 6.82
C LEU A 136 18.99 1.83 7.70
N ALA A 137 18.51 1.25 8.80
CA ALA A 137 19.33 0.45 9.70
C ALA A 137 19.73 -0.93 9.15
N ARG A 138 19.24 -1.30 7.96
CA ARG A 138 19.45 -2.60 7.32
C ARG A 138 20.93 -3.01 7.24
N GLY A 139 21.82 -2.07 6.92
CA GLY A 139 23.27 -2.32 6.83
C GLY A 139 23.97 -2.45 8.19
N CYS A 140 23.31 -2.03 9.28
CA CYS A 140 23.90 -1.93 10.62
C CYS A 140 23.48 -3.06 11.56
N VAL A 141 22.47 -3.86 11.18
CA VAL A 141 21.92 -4.94 11.99
C VAL A 141 22.60 -6.28 11.74
N ARG A 142 22.63 -7.12 12.76
CA ARG A 142 22.98 -8.54 12.68
C ARG A 142 21.74 -9.35 12.28
N ASP A 143 21.90 -10.39 11.46
CA ASP A 143 20.80 -11.30 11.11
C ASP A 143 20.49 -12.23 12.29
N LEU A 144 19.67 -11.73 13.24
CA LEU A 144 19.13 -12.51 14.36
C LEU A 144 18.00 -13.43 13.85
N ARG A 145 18.41 -14.48 13.15
CA ARG A 145 17.55 -15.48 12.52
C ARG A 145 17.02 -16.50 13.52
N LEU A 146 15.84 -17.04 13.23
CA LEU A 146 15.32 -18.24 13.88
C LEU A 146 16.07 -19.48 13.33
N PRO A 147 16.10 -20.62 14.06
CA PRO A 147 16.88 -21.78 13.66
C PRO A 147 16.57 -22.31 12.25
N TRP A 148 15.31 -22.26 11.82
CA TRP A 148 14.85 -22.73 10.50
C TRP A 148 14.92 -21.66 9.41
N GLU A 149 15.36 -20.44 9.73
CA GLU A 149 15.43 -19.35 8.78
C GLU A 149 16.74 -19.37 7.98
N LYS A 150 16.61 -19.31 6.65
CA LYS A 150 17.76 -19.17 5.75
C LYS A 150 18.50 -17.84 6.02
N PRO A 151 19.84 -17.81 5.97
CA PRO A 151 20.60 -16.56 6.04
C PRO A 151 20.19 -15.59 4.93
N GLN A 152 20.18 -14.29 5.23
CA GLN A 152 19.96 -13.25 4.23
C GLN A 152 21.12 -12.26 4.23
N PRO A 153 21.63 -11.84 3.05
CA PRO A 153 22.60 -10.75 2.99
C PRO A 153 21.93 -9.46 3.47
N ALA A 154 22.74 -8.52 3.98
CA ALA A 154 22.23 -7.29 4.58
C ALA A 154 21.25 -6.57 3.67
N GLU A 155 21.56 -6.43 2.38
CA GLU A 155 20.74 -5.73 1.40
C GLU A 155 19.34 -6.34 1.18
N MET A 156 19.20 -7.63 1.44
CA MET A 156 17.94 -8.36 1.25
C MET A 156 17.13 -8.54 2.54
N MET A 157 17.66 -8.09 3.70
CA MET A 157 16.96 -8.25 4.97
C MET A 157 15.62 -7.51 4.96
N SER A 158 14.55 -8.26 5.27
CA SER A 158 13.22 -7.69 5.42
C SER A 158 13.13 -6.76 6.63
N PRO A 159 12.25 -5.75 6.64
CA PRO A 159 12.05 -4.88 7.80
C PRO A 159 11.76 -5.66 9.11
N ARG A 160 11.09 -6.81 9.01
CA ARG A 160 10.84 -7.71 10.16
C ARG A 160 12.13 -8.32 10.71
N ARG A 161 13.06 -8.73 9.85
CA ARG A 161 14.39 -9.24 10.26
C ARG A 161 15.20 -8.14 10.93
N VAL A 162 15.26 -6.95 10.29
CA VAL A 162 15.99 -5.79 10.83
C VAL A 162 15.48 -5.40 12.22
N ARG A 163 14.15 -5.41 12.41
CA ARG A 163 13.52 -5.06 13.69
C ARG A 163 14.03 -5.90 14.87
N ARG A 164 14.47 -7.14 14.67
CA ARG A 164 14.94 -8.03 15.75
C ARG A 164 16.21 -7.51 16.42
N ASP A 165 17.16 -6.99 15.65
CA ASP A 165 18.41 -6.41 16.17
C ASP A 165 18.37 -4.87 16.28
N PHE A 166 17.28 -4.24 15.84
CA PHE A 166 17.16 -2.77 15.83
C PHE A 166 17.35 -2.15 17.22
N ARG A 167 16.99 -2.85 18.30
CA ARG A 167 17.21 -2.37 19.68
C ARG A 167 18.69 -2.13 19.97
N ARG A 168 19.59 -2.99 19.47
CA ARG A 168 21.05 -2.83 19.62
C ARG A 168 21.54 -1.62 18.84
N VAL A 169 21.13 -1.49 17.58
CA VAL A 169 21.50 -0.34 16.73
C VAL A 169 21.04 0.97 17.36
N ARG A 170 19.79 1.03 17.84
CA ARG A 170 19.26 2.21 18.54
C ARG A 170 20.09 2.57 19.79
N GLY A 171 20.57 1.58 20.53
CA GLY A 171 21.45 1.81 21.67
C GLY A 171 22.80 2.44 21.29
N LEU A 172 23.35 2.05 20.14
CA LEU A 172 24.62 2.58 19.62
C LEU A 172 24.49 3.99 19.03
N THR A 173 23.36 4.30 18.39
CA THR A 173 23.09 5.62 17.79
C THR A 173 22.71 6.67 18.84
N GLY A 174 22.26 6.25 20.04
CA GLY A 174 21.77 7.14 21.08
C GLY A 174 20.40 7.75 20.74
N THR A 175 20.05 8.85 21.41
CA THR A 175 18.81 9.59 21.16
C THR A 175 19.13 11.07 20.95
N PRO A 176 18.61 11.72 19.89
CA PRO A 176 18.72 13.18 19.74
C PRO A 176 17.78 13.92 20.70
N ALA A 177 16.88 13.21 21.39
CA ALA A 177 15.97 13.82 22.33
C ALA A 177 16.70 14.30 23.59
N ASN A 178 16.41 15.54 24.00
CA ASN A 178 16.84 16.05 25.29
C ASN A 178 16.34 15.16 26.44
N PRO A 179 17.08 15.10 27.57
CA PRO A 179 16.59 14.46 28.78
C PRO A 179 15.19 14.97 29.13
N PRO A 180 14.29 14.09 29.61
CA PRO A 180 12.97 14.52 30.06
C PRO A 180 13.14 15.57 31.16
N LYS A 181 12.30 16.61 31.14
CA LYS A 181 12.29 17.60 32.22
C LYS A 181 11.92 16.87 33.52
N PRO A 182 12.67 17.07 34.63
CA PRO A 182 12.31 16.48 35.91
C PRO A 182 10.96 17.06 36.37
N THR A 183 10.00 16.18 36.65
CA THR A 183 8.69 16.56 37.19
C THR A 183 8.37 15.71 38.43
N ARG A 184 7.60 16.27 39.36
CA ARG A 184 7.01 15.48 40.45
C ARG A 184 5.69 14.90 39.94
N PRO A 185 5.32 13.66 40.30
CA PRO A 185 3.97 13.16 40.06
C PRO A 185 2.96 14.19 40.58
N GLY A 186 2.00 14.57 39.75
CA GLY A 186 0.90 15.42 40.20
C GLY A 186 0.10 14.73 41.33
N PRO A 187 -0.81 15.44 42.01
CA PRO A 187 -1.58 14.94 43.17
C PRO A 187 -2.53 13.77 42.86
N GLY A 188 -2.36 13.10 41.73
CA GLY A 188 -3.25 12.06 41.25
C GLY A 188 -4.62 12.63 40.92
N ARG A 189 -5.58 11.71 40.81
CA ARG A 189 -6.97 12.04 40.58
C ARG A 189 -7.68 12.19 41.93
N PRO A 190 -8.46 13.26 42.17
CA PRO A 190 -9.24 13.38 43.38
C PRO A 190 -10.18 12.18 43.56
N THR A 191 -10.19 11.62 44.77
CA THR A 191 -11.10 10.55 45.19
C THR A 191 -12.55 10.97 44.94
N GLY A 192 -13.38 10.07 44.38
CA GLY A 192 -14.79 10.36 44.08
C GLY A 192 -15.05 11.05 42.73
N SER A 193 -14.02 11.43 41.97
CA SER A 193 -14.24 11.98 40.63
C SER A 193 -14.70 10.90 39.63
N ALA A 194 -15.81 11.13 38.94
CA ALA A 194 -16.26 10.35 37.79
C ALA A 194 -15.99 11.10 36.48
N ARG A 195 -15.63 10.40 35.41
CA ARG A 195 -15.58 11.00 34.06
C ARG A 195 -16.81 10.50 33.30
N PRO A 196 -17.48 11.36 32.53
CA PRO A 196 -18.56 10.90 31.67
C PRO A 196 -18.01 9.89 30.65
N PRO A 197 -18.85 8.95 30.18
CA PRO A 197 -18.50 8.08 29.07
C PRO A 197 -18.01 8.88 27.86
N ARG A 198 -17.08 8.30 27.11
CA ARG A 198 -16.48 8.96 25.93
C ARG A 198 -17.56 9.32 24.90
N THR A 199 -17.60 10.58 24.45
CA THR A 199 -18.49 11.02 23.36
C THR A 199 -18.28 10.15 22.11
N ARG A 200 -19.35 9.51 21.62
CA ARG A 200 -19.32 8.70 20.40
C ARG A 200 -19.77 9.56 19.23
N TYR A 201 -18.90 9.72 18.24
CA TYR A 201 -19.25 10.36 16.98
C TYR A 201 -19.92 9.34 16.03
N PRO A 202 -20.91 9.77 15.22
CA PRO A 202 -21.53 8.89 14.24
C PRO A 202 -20.49 8.39 13.25
N THR A 203 -20.56 7.09 12.92
CA THR A 203 -19.68 6.50 11.90
C THR A 203 -20.24 6.80 10.51
N TYR A 204 -19.41 7.36 9.63
CA TYR A 204 -19.78 7.54 8.22
C TYR A 204 -19.86 6.17 7.53
N ARG A 205 -21.06 5.76 7.12
CA ARG A 205 -21.28 4.58 6.26
C ARG A 205 -21.54 5.04 4.84
N LYS A 206 -20.68 4.63 3.90
CA LYS A 206 -20.73 5.06 2.49
C LYS A 206 -22.00 4.67 1.72
N ASN A 207 -22.90 3.87 2.30
CA ASN A 207 -24.15 3.40 1.68
C ASN A 207 -25.40 3.52 2.60
N SER A 208 -25.49 4.50 3.51
CA SER A 208 -26.77 4.72 4.20
C SER A 208 -27.79 5.23 3.18
N ARG A 209 -28.83 4.41 2.89
CA ARG A 209 -29.98 4.80 2.05
C ARG A 209 -30.42 6.22 2.43
N ARG A 210 -30.42 7.15 1.47
CA ARG A 210 -31.07 8.46 1.65
C ARG A 210 -32.50 8.18 2.09
N GLY A 211 -32.87 8.67 3.28
CA GLY A 211 -34.25 8.59 3.76
C GLY A 211 -35.19 9.16 2.70
N LYS A 212 -36.31 8.45 2.45
CA LYS A 212 -37.40 8.94 1.61
C LYS A 212 -37.77 10.35 2.09
N LYS A 213 -37.70 11.34 1.21
CA LYS A 213 -38.37 12.62 1.44
C LYS A 213 -39.86 12.30 1.58
N THR A 214 -40.43 12.55 2.74
CA THR A 214 -41.88 12.61 2.91
C THR A 214 -42.38 13.82 2.14
N THR A 215 -43.10 13.57 1.06
CA THR A 215 -43.99 14.56 0.44
C THR A 215 -45.07 14.90 1.46
N LYS A 216 -45.14 16.18 1.85
CA LYS A 216 -46.29 16.73 2.57
C LYS A 216 -47.47 16.73 1.61
N SER A 217 -48.58 16.12 2.01
CA SER A 217 -49.92 16.42 1.52
C SER A 217 -50.40 17.75 2.08
#